data_AF-A0A6G2ILK2-F1
#
_entry.id   AF-A0A6G2ILK2-F1
#
_cell.length_a   1.000
_cell.length_b   1.000
_cell.length_c   1.000
_cell.angle_alpha   90.00
_cell.angle_beta   90.00
_cell.angle_gamma   90.00
#
_symmetry.space_group_name_H-M   'P 1'
#
loop_
_entity.id
_entity.type
_entity.pdbx_description
1 polymer ?
#
loop_
_entity_poly.entity_id
_entity_poly.type
_entity_poly.pdbx_seq_one_letter_code
_entity_poly.pdbx_strand_id
1 'polypeptide(L)'
;MVAVGAAPDEVFALARAVVCRWWELEAFWQRERAWGPRLEQVVAATGRWDVQPAGWGVEQWRLLARDVVVFPEVVAVAAALVDGRVQQAAGAAGSGGLLRAGGQGGVERCAVVLGERLGRVWLGEVEAERSAGPLASWVQAVVREQRRGAEAPPQRGQYGLWWVRSSHRPVDVGRGLRLLAERPDGGGGDGAVGGWRAQWAVPRRVGHGRGLERWRAQLFAQGLKEARAHAERFGNLAVAHTDNRAGDGFDLGRWLANRRAKAAWLTAGQAAQLEELDPWWNPPWPLDWQRAWYRARAYVTVHGPVDGGDNLNGLPSRLERWLRHQLTHYQQLHEGQQRLLTDLGLDAGEAERFHAWAGRRRPAADGLAVARAYTARHGHLAVSRPTTLDGFALGTWLNNARIRQRAAGRPTRLGRQLAAVDAWWNPPWPVAWQRTWQACRFHLTGLPDGVMWWPGAPGAEHTFAWLQEQAARRPLLHPGQQRLVDELLPVAGPLLKWRPRISDTAWQTLSPLLPARTHTGGHRPRCERQILEAIVHVAVTGRSWRRLPSVLGDFIVCRRRFLRWQQDGTLHQVAAARLPETDTRWQQQLAAYIRAMA
;
A
#
# COMPACT_ATOMS: atom_id res chain seq x y z
N MET A 1 -7.95 7.02 30.49
CA MET A 1 -9.33 7.55 30.41
C MET A 1 -10.08 6.75 29.34
N VAL A 2 -10.55 5.53 29.67
CA VAL A 2 -11.09 4.54 28.70
C VAL A 2 -12.62 4.36 28.82
N ALA A 3 -13.27 5.06 29.74
CA ALA A 3 -14.72 4.94 29.97
C ALA A 3 -15.60 5.90 29.13
N VAL A 4 -15.03 6.62 28.15
CA VAL A 4 -15.82 7.51 27.28
C VAL A 4 -16.30 6.69 26.07
N GLY A 5 -17.49 6.08 26.20
CA GLY A 5 -18.18 5.42 25.08
C GLY A 5 -18.80 4.05 25.37
N ALA A 6 -18.79 3.55 26.61
CA ALA A 6 -19.47 2.32 26.97
C ALA A 6 -20.99 2.55 27.08
N ALA A 7 -21.79 1.80 26.32
CA ALA A 7 -23.24 1.84 26.48
C ALA A 7 -23.59 1.09 27.79
N PRO A 8 -24.44 1.65 28.69
CA PRO A 8 -24.71 1.05 29.99
C PRO A 8 -25.19 -0.41 29.90
N ASP A 9 -25.99 -0.73 28.88
CA ASP A 9 -26.48 -2.07 28.59
C ASP A 9 -25.37 -3.09 28.34
N GLU A 10 -24.29 -2.71 27.64
CA GLU A 10 -23.16 -3.61 27.38
C GLU A 10 -22.35 -3.92 28.65
N VAL A 11 -22.17 -2.90 29.51
CA VAL A 11 -21.48 -3.06 30.80
C VAL A 11 -22.27 -3.99 31.73
N PHE A 12 -23.58 -3.76 31.83
CA PHE A 12 -24.47 -4.60 32.64
C PHE A 12 -24.58 -6.02 32.09
N ALA A 13 -24.58 -6.20 30.77
CA ALA A 13 -24.58 -7.53 30.16
C ALA A 13 -23.32 -8.34 30.53
N LEU A 14 -22.15 -7.71 30.51
CA LEU A 14 -20.91 -8.35 30.94
C LEU A 14 -20.89 -8.62 32.45
N ALA A 15 -21.30 -7.67 33.28
CA ALA A 15 -21.37 -7.84 34.72
C ALA A 15 -22.31 -8.99 35.10
N ARG A 16 -23.49 -9.06 34.46
CA ARG A 16 -24.43 -10.18 34.60
C ARG A 16 -23.80 -11.50 34.19
N ALA A 17 -23.06 -11.55 33.08
CA ALA A 17 -22.35 -12.76 32.65
C ALA A 17 -21.32 -13.26 33.69
N VAL A 18 -20.57 -12.34 34.31
CA VAL A 18 -19.61 -12.66 35.36
C VAL A 18 -20.31 -13.20 36.60
N VAL A 19 -21.34 -12.50 37.10
CA VAL A 19 -22.01 -12.87 38.34
C VAL A 19 -22.87 -14.14 38.19
N CYS A 20 -23.57 -14.31 37.06
CA CYS A 20 -24.32 -15.55 36.79
C CYS A 20 -23.39 -16.76 36.64
N ARG A 21 -22.14 -16.58 36.19
CA ARG A 21 -21.16 -17.67 36.22
C ARG A 21 -20.81 -18.03 37.66
N TRP A 22 -20.61 -17.07 38.56
CA TRP A 22 -20.37 -17.35 39.97
C TRP A 22 -21.53 -18.09 40.62
N TRP A 23 -22.76 -17.71 40.27
CA TRP A 23 -23.94 -18.46 40.64
C TRP A 23 -23.78 -19.94 40.25
N GLU A 24 -23.28 -20.25 39.06
CA GLU A 24 -23.10 -21.62 38.60
C GLU A 24 -21.97 -22.43 39.30
N LEU A 25 -21.09 -21.79 40.06
CA LEU A 25 -19.93 -22.43 40.67
C LEU A 25 -20.23 -22.91 42.10
N GLU A 26 -20.09 -24.21 42.34
CA GLU A 26 -20.25 -24.80 43.68
C GLU A 26 -19.21 -24.26 44.67
N ALA A 27 -17.94 -24.13 44.26
CA ALA A 27 -16.88 -23.53 45.06
C ALA A 27 -17.20 -22.10 45.52
N PHE A 28 -18.00 -21.37 44.74
CA PHE A 28 -18.48 -20.04 45.12
C PHE A 28 -19.55 -20.13 46.22
N TRP A 29 -20.53 -21.02 46.08
CA TRP A 29 -21.57 -21.25 47.10
C TRP A 29 -21.03 -21.74 48.44
N GLN A 30 -19.92 -22.48 48.46
CA GLN A 30 -19.28 -22.93 49.70
C GLN A 30 -18.74 -21.76 50.56
N ARG A 31 -18.42 -20.62 49.92
CA ARG A 31 -17.83 -19.45 50.58
C ARG A 31 -18.77 -18.24 50.63
N GLU A 32 -19.81 -18.24 49.80
CA GLU A 32 -20.84 -17.20 49.72
C GLU A 32 -21.83 -17.28 50.90
N ARG A 33 -22.12 -16.13 51.51
CA ARG A 33 -23.01 -16.01 52.69
C ARG A 33 -24.23 -15.13 52.47
N ALA A 34 -24.21 -14.24 51.47
CA ALA A 34 -25.28 -13.28 51.23
C ALA A 34 -26.39 -13.84 50.33
N TRP A 35 -26.06 -14.70 49.36
CA TRP A 35 -27.04 -15.18 48.38
C TRP A 35 -28.04 -16.19 48.95
N GLY A 36 -27.64 -17.02 49.92
CA GLY A 36 -28.53 -17.99 50.57
C GLY A 36 -29.73 -17.32 51.25
N PRO A 37 -29.50 -16.42 52.24
CA PRO A 37 -30.57 -15.70 52.92
C PRO A 37 -31.45 -14.87 51.98
N ARG A 38 -30.86 -14.22 50.96
CA ARG A 38 -31.64 -13.48 49.95
C ARG A 38 -32.52 -14.40 49.10
N LEU A 39 -32.01 -15.57 48.72
CA LEU A 39 -32.79 -16.56 47.98
C LEU A 39 -33.97 -17.05 48.82
N GLU A 40 -33.76 -17.35 50.10
CA GLU A 40 -34.84 -17.73 51.03
C GLU A 40 -35.89 -16.62 51.17
N GLN A 41 -35.46 -15.37 51.32
CA GLN A 41 -36.36 -14.21 51.39
C GLN A 41 -37.18 -14.02 50.11
N VAL A 42 -36.55 -14.14 48.94
CA VAL A 42 -37.23 -14.03 47.64
C VAL A 42 -38.23 -15.18 47.48
N VAL A 43 -37.82 -16.41 47.77
CA VAL A 43 -38.69 -17.59 47.69
C VAL A 43 -39.88 -17.48 48.66
N ALA A 44 -39.64 -17.04 49.90
CA ALA A 44 -40.69 -16.82 50.90
C ALA A 44 -41.64 -15.67 50.52
N ALA A 45 -41.14 -14.62 49.86
CA ALA A 45 -41.97 -13.54 49.33
C ALA A 45 -42.83 -13.98 48.14
N THR A 46 -42.29 -14.86 47.28
CA THR A 46 -43.03 -15.41 46.14
C THR A 46 -44.03 -16.50 46.52
N GLY A 47 -43.82 -17.20 47.65
CA GLY A 47 -44.72 -18.23 48.16
C GLY A 47 -46.05 -17.70 48.74
N ARG A 48 -46.22 -16.38 48.88
CA ARG A 48 -47.48 -15.76 49.33
C ARG A 48 -48.52 -15.60 48.22
N TRP A 49 -48.17 -15.95 46.98
CA TRP A 49 -49.08 -15.94 45.84
C TRP A 49 -49.62 -17.36 45.66
N ASP A 50 -50.95 -17.51 45.77
CA ASP A 50 -51.70 -18.79 45.88
C ASP A 50 -51.70 -19.66 44.61
N VAL A 51 -50.78 -19.40 43.69
CA VAL A 51 -50.59 -20.16 42.45
C VAL A 51 -49.14 -20.63 42.40
N GLN A 52 -48.80 -21.63 43.20
CA GLN A 52 -47.60 -22.42 42.89
C GLN A 52 -47.88 -23.21 41.62
N PRO A 53 -47.07 -23.07 40.56
CA PRO A 53 -47.21 -23.92 39.39
C PRO A 53 -46.97 -25.37 39.83
N ALA A 54 -47.96 -26.24 39.64
CA ALA A 54 -47.85 -27.66 40.02
C ALA A 54 -46.58 -28.27 39.39
N GLY A 55 -45.75 -28.92 40.23
CA GLY A 55 -44.54 -29.64 39.78
C GLY A 55 -43.23 -28.83 39.76
N TRP A 56 -43.18 -27.60 40.26
CA TRP A 56 -41.91 -26.86 40.37
C TRP A 56 -41.03 -27.33 41.53
N GLY A 57 -39.77 -27.66 41.23
CA GLY A 57 -38.74 -28.01 42.21
C GLY A 57 -37.77 -26.86 42.53
N VAL A 58 -36.75 -27.18 43.35
CA VAL A 58 -35.72 -26.22 43.80
C VAL A 58 -34.95 -25.59 42.63
N GLU A 59 -34.80 -26.29 41.51
CA GLU A 59 -34.06 -25.79 40.35
C GLU A 59 -34.80 -24.68 39.58
N GLN A 60 -36.13 -24.82 39.40
CA GLN A 60 -36.99 -23.81 38.78
C GLN A 60 -36.96 -22.51 39.60
N TRP A 61 -37.11 -22.64 40.92
CA TRP A 61 -37.08 -21.49 41.84
C TRP A 61 -35.69 -20.83 41.91
N ARG A 62 -34.62 -21.61 41.91
CA ARG A 62 -33.24 -21.08 41.84
C ARG A 62 -32.96 -20.33 40.53
N LEU A 63 -33.55 -20.77 39.41
CA LEU A 63 -33.39 -20.07 38.13
C LEU A 63 -34.23 -18.78 38.10
N LEU A 64 -35.48 -18.83 38.57
CA LEU A 64 -36.38 -17.68 38.63
C LEU A 64 -35.82 -16.57 39.53
N ALA A 65 -35.35 -16.93 40.72
CA ALA A 65 -34.85 -15.97 41.70
C ALA A 65 -33.42 -15.49 41.41
N ARG A 66 -32.65 -16.17 40.55
CA ARG A 66 -31.23 -15.88 40.30
C ARG A 66 -30.99 -14.39 40.04
N ASP A 67 -31.65 -13.84 39.03
CA ASP A 67 -31.34 -12.49 38.55
C ASP A 67 -31.72 -11.43 39.59
N VAL A 68 -32.73 -11.68 40.44
CA VAL A 68 -33.11 -10.81 41.56
C VAL A 68 -32.10 -10.90 42.70
N VAL A 69 -31.69 -12.11 43.08
CA VAL A 69 -30.76 -12.35 44.20
C VAL A 69 -29.38 -11.77 43.93
N VAL A 70 -28.91 -11.88 42.69
CA VAL A 70 -27.56 -11.44 42.29
C VAL A 70 -27.50 -10.00 41.77
N PHE A 71 -28.64 -9.33 41.60
CA PHE A 71 -28.70 -7.97 41.05
C PHE A 71 -27.79 -6.97 41.78
N PRO A 72 -27.72 -6.94 43.13
CA PRO A 72 -26.80 -6.05 43.84
C PRO A 72 -25.33 -6.28 43.46
N GLU A 73 -24.92 -7.54 43.32
CA GLU A 73 -23.57 -7.90 42.87
C GLU A 73 -23.34 -7.54 41.39
N VAL A 74 -24.36 -7.65 40.53
CA VAL A 74 -24.27 -7.20 39.12
C VAL A 74 -24.00 -5.70 39.04
N VAL A 75 -24.71 -4.89 39.83
CA VAL A 75 -24.49 -3.43 39.89
C VAL A 75 -23.08 -3.11 40.41
N ALA A 76 -22.65 -3.79 41.48
CA ALA A 76 -21.34 -3.56 42.07
C ALA A 76 -20.20 -3.98 41.12
N VAL A 77 -20.34 -5.10 40.42
CA VAL A 77 -19.38 -5.54 39.38
C VAL A 77 -19.38 -4.58 38.20
N ALA A 78 -20.55 -4.13 37.72
CA ALA A 78 -20.62 -3.15 36.64
C ALA A 78 -19.89 -1.85 37.00
N ALA A 79 -20.12 -1.32 38.20
CA ALA A 79 -19.43 -0.14 38.70
C ALA A 79 -17.91 -0.36 38.82
N ALA A 80 -17.48 -1.53 39.29
CA ALA A 80 -16.07 -1.86 39.41
C ALA A 80 -15.37 -2.03 38.04
N LEU A 81 -16.00 -2.65 37.05
CA LEU A 81 -15.40 -2.85 35.72
C LEU A 81 -15.21 -1.53 34.94
N VAL A 82 -16.02 -0.52 35.21
CA VAL A 82 -15.88 0.82 34.61
C VAL A 82 -14.77 1.64 35.30
N ASP A 83 -14.38 1.27 36.52
CA ASP A 83 -13.34 1.95 37.26
C ASP A 83 -11.96 1.81 36.59
N GLY A 84 -11.31 2.94 36.33
CA GLY A 84 -10.01 3.00 35.69
C GLY A 84 -8.92 2.25 36.47
N ARG A 85 -9.01 2.14 37.80
CA ARG A 85 -8.06 1.38 38.62
C ARG A 85 -8.17 -0.12 38.36
N VAL A 86 -9.39 -0.64 38.18
CA VAL A 86 -9.63 -2.06 37.86
C VAL A 86 -9.15 -2.39 36.45
N GLN A 87 -9.39 -1.49 35.49
CA GLN A 87 -8.88 -1.63 34.12
C GLN A 87 -7.35 -1.56 34.05
N GLN A 88 -6.71 -0.72 34.87
CA GLN A 88 -5.26 -0.68 35.00
C GLN A 88 -4.70 -1.96 35.64
N ALA A 89 -5.33 -2.47 36.71
CA ALA A 89 -4.92 -3.71 37.36
C ALA A 89 -5.05 -4.93 36.43
N ALA A 90 -6.11 -4.98 35.62
CA ALA A 90 -6.32 -5.98 34.58
C ALA A 90 -5.26 -5.90 33.46
N GLY A 91 -4.74 -4.70 33.19
CA GLY A 91 -3.77 -4.40 32.13
C GLY A 91 -2.30 -4.46 32.53
N ALA A 92 -1.99 -4.32 33.82
CA ALA A 92 -0.62 -4.25 34.31
C ALA A 92 0.15 -5.52 33.96
N ALA A 93 1.31 -5.37 33.31
CA ALA A 93 2.27 -6.45 33.16
C ALA A 93 2.82 -6.81 34.54
N GLY A 94 2.88 -8.10 34.89
CA GLY A 94 3.54 -8.52 36.12
C GLY A 94 5.00 -8.08 36.12
N SER A 95 5.56 -7.77 37.28
CA SER A 95 6.92 -7.22 37.47
C SER A 95 8.08 -8.14 37.04
N GLY A 96 7.83 -9.21 36.28
CA GLY A 96 8.83 -10.10 35.70
C GLY A 96 9.06 -9.76 34.22
N GLY A 97 10.26 -9.29 33.90
CA GLY A 97 10.67 -9.03 32.52
C GLY A 97 10.53 -10.26 31.62
N LEU A 98 10.09 -10.01 30.37
CA LEU A 98 10.32 -10.79 29.14
C LEU A 98 9.99 -12.30 29.10
N LEU A 99 9.35 -12.90 30.10
CA LEU A 99 8.78 -14.24 30.01
C LEU A 99 7.25 -14.18 30.01
N ARG A 100 6.63 -14.78 28.99
CA ARG A 100 5.19 -15.05 28.79
C ARG A 100 4.31 -14.65 30.00
N ALA A 101 3.80 -13.42 30.00
CA ALA A 101 2.75 -13.03 30.93
C ALA A 101 1.45 -13.74 30.50
N GLY A 102 1.25 -14.95 31.04
CA GLY A 102 0.00 -15.68 30.93
C GLY A 102 -1.15 -14.78 31.38
N GLY A 103 -2.23 -14.75 30.61
CA GLY A 103 -3.43 -13.98 30.91
C GLY A 103 -4.04 -14.22 32.30
N GLN A 104 -3.60 -15.28 32.99
CA GLN A 104 -4.03 -15.70 34.31
C GLN A 104 -3.69 -14.68 35.41
N GLY A 105 -2.50 -14.06 35.38
CA GLY A 105 -2.11 -13.10 36.42
C GLY A 105 -2.92 -11.79 36.39
N GLY A 106 -3.40 -11.37 35.21
CA GLY A 106 -4.29 -10.20 35.10
C GLY A 106 -5.71 -10.49 35.58
N VAL A 107 -6.18 -11.73 35.39
CA VAL A 107 -7.50 -12.18 35.87
C VAL A 107 -7.51 -12.30 37.39
N GLU A 108 -6.46 -12.89 37.97
CA GLU A 108 -6.30 -13.01 39.41
C GLU A 108 -6.26 -11.64 40.09
N ARG A 109 -5.42 -10.70 39.62
CA ARG A 109 -5.40 -9.33 40.15
C ARG A 109 -6.76 -8.63 40.04
N CYS A 110 -7.44 -8.77 38.91
CA CYS A 110 -8.77 -8.20 38.74
C CYS A 110 -9.79 -8.83 39.70
N ALA A 111 -9.73 -10.15 39.90
CA ALA A 111 -10.61 -10.88 40.82
C ALA A 111 -10.34 -10.52 42.29
N VAL A 112 -9.09 -10.26 42.68
CA VAL A 112 -8.73 -9.76 44.02
C VAL A 112 -9.35 -8.39 44.26
N VAL A 113 -9.17 -7.43 43.33
CA VAL A 113 -9.75 -6.08 43.47
C VAL A 113 -11.28 -6.11 43.47
N LEU A 114 -11.90 -6.97 42.66
CA LEU A 114 -13.34 -7.20 42.71
C LEU A 114 -13.77 -7.83 44.04
N GLY A 115 -12.99 -8.78 44.56
CA GLY A 115 -13.22 -9.42 45.84
C GLY A 115 -13.23 -8.43 46.99
N GLU A 116 -12.22 -7.56 47.08
CA GLU A 116 -12.15 -6.49 48.09
C GLU A 116 -13.39 -5.58 48.04
N ARG A 117 -13.80 -5.14 46.85
CA ARG A 117 -14.98 -4.27 46.67
C ARG A 117 -16.30 -4.95 47.04
N LEU A 118 -16.39 -6.25 46.81
CA LEU A 118 -17.60 -7.03 47.06
C LEU A 118 -17.63 -7.65 48.46
N GLY A 119 -16.60 -7.40 49.30
CA GLY A 119 -16.45 -8.05 50.62
C GLY A 119 -16.17 -9.55 50.54
N ARG A 120 -15.58 -10.02 49.43
CA ARG A 120 -15.30 -11.42 49.08
C ARG A 120 -13.83 -11.62 48.72
N VAL A 121 -12.94 -11.42 49.69
CA VAL A 121 -11.47 -11.48 49.49
C VAL A 121 -10.98 -12.81 48.90
N TRP A 122 -11.74 -13.89 49.08
CA TRP A 122 -11.49 -15.22 48.52
C TRP A 122 -11.79 -15.36 47.02
N LEU A 123 -12.34 -14.33 46.37
CA LEU A 123 -12.76 -14.38 44.97
C LEU A 123 -11.59 -14.65 44.00
N GLY A 124 -10.39 -14.17 44.34
CA GLY A 124 -9.18 -14.40 43.54
C GLY A 124 -8.87 -15.89 43.35
N GLU A 125 -8.99 -16.68 44.42
CA GLU A 125 -8.73 -18.14 44.40
C GLU A 125 -9.74 -18.87 43.51
N VAL A 126 -11.02 -18.51 43.61
CA VAL A 126 -12.11 -19.15 42.84
C VAL A 126 -12.00 -18.86 41.34
N GLU A 127 -11.53 -17.68 40.95
CA GLU A 127 -11.27 -17.35 39.53
C GLU A 127 -9.92 -17.89 39.02
N ALA A 128 -8.91 -18.02 39.90
CA ALA A 128 -7.59 -18.55 39.54
C ALA A 128 -7.61 -20.03 39.15
N GLU A 129 -8.48 -20.82 39.79
CA GLU A 129 -8.65 -22.26 39.52
C GLU A 129 -9.19 -22.56 38.10
N ARG A 130 -9.79 -21.58 37.40
CA ARG A 130 -10.44 -21.82 36.09
C ARG A 130 -10.18 -20.70 35.08
N SER A 131 -9.17 -20.92 34.25
CA SER A 131 -8.57 -19.99 33.26
C SER A 131 -9.48 -19.46 32.13
N ALA A 132 -10.77 -19.78 32.09
CA ALA A 132 -11.64 -19.45 30.96
C ALA A 132 -13.03 -18.99 31.41
N GLY A 133 -13.34 -17.70 31.22
CA GLY A 133 -14.62 -17.08 31.59
C GLY A 133 -14.88 -15.69 31.02
N PRO A 134 -16.04 -15.08 31.32
CA PRO A 134 -16.38 -13.71 30.90
C PRO A 134 -15.40 -12.68 31.46
N LEU A 135 -15.00 -12.78 32.73
CA LEU A 135 -13.99 -11.89 33.33
C LEU A 135 -12.64 -12.03 32.63
N ALA A 136 -12.19 -13.26 32.39
CA ALA A 136 -10.96 -13.53 31.64
C ALA A 136 -11.01 -12.99 30.20
N SER A 137 -12.15 -13.14 29.52
CA SER A 137 -12.34 -12.59 28.17
C SER A 137 -12.29 -11.07 28.14
N TRP A 138 -12.85 -10.42 29.17
CA TRP A 138 -12.79 -8.97 29.35
C TRP A 138 -11.36 -8.47 29.63
N VAL A 139 -10.62 -9.11 30.54
CA VAL A 139 -9.21 -8.79 30.82
C VAL A 139 -8.36 -8.86 29.54
N GLN A 140 -8.58 -9.88 28.70
CA GLN A 140 -7.92 -9.97 27.39
C GLN A 140 -8.34 -8.87 26.42
N ALA A 141 -9.57 -8.35 26.52
CA ALA A 141 -10.01 -7.21 25.74
C ALA A 141 -9.36 -5.90 26.23
N VAL A 142 -9.26 -5.69 27.56
CA VAL A 142 -8.55 -4.56 28.18
C VAL A 142 -7.09 -4.51 27.71
N VAL A 143 -6.36 -5.63 27.78
CA VAL A 143 -4.96 -5.71 27.35
C VAL A 143 -4.81 -5.41 25.84
N ARG A 144 -5.76 -5.85 25.01
CA ARG A 144 -5.75 -5.56 23.57
C ARG A 144 -6.00 -4.09 23.28
N GLU A 145 -6.93 -3.46 23.99
CA GLU A 145 -7.22 -2.03 23.85
C GLU A 145 -6.05 -1.17 24.34
N GLN A 146 -5.39 -1.53 25.44
CA GLN A 146 -4.22 -0.79 25.94
C GLN A 146 -3.00 -0.85 25.01
N ARG A 147 -2.87 -1.92 24.21
CA ARG A 147 -1.83 -2.03 23.17
C ARG A 147 -2.15 -1.19 21.93
N ARG A 148 -3.42 -0.80 21.73
CA ARG A 148 -3.80 0.15 20.69
C ARG A 148 -3.52 1.55 21.25
N GLY A 149 -2.59 2.27 20.63
CA GLY A 149 -2.25 3.63 21.04
C GLY A 149 -3.50 4.51 21.18
N ALA A 150 -3.42 5.53 22.04
CA ALA A 150 -4.57 6.32 22.51
C ALA A 150 -5.42 7.00 21.41
N GLU A 151 -4.93 7.05 20.16
CA GLU A 151 -5.60 7.68 19.01
C GLU A 151 -6.51 6.73 18.19
N ALA A 152 -6.50 5.41 18.45
CA ALA A 152 -7.32 4.46 17.72
C ALA A 152 -8.79 4.44 18.24
N PRO A 153 -9.80 4.39 17.35
CA PRO A 153 -11.19 4.28 17.78
C PRO A 153 -11.45 2.96 18.53
N PRO A 154 -12.30 2.98 19.58
CA PRO A 154 -12.58 1.78 20.38
C PRO A 154 -13.23 0.68 19.53
N GLN A 155 -12.79 -0.56 19.71
CA GLN A 155 -13.38 -1.69 19.01
C GLN A 155 -14.84 -1.91 19.43
N ARG A 156 -15.70 -2.24 18.45
CA ARG A 156 -17.10 -2.64 18.65
C ARG A 156 -17.33 -4.08 18.17
N GLY A 157 -18.42 -4.70 18.61
CA GLY A 157 -18.79 -6.06 18.22
C GLY A 157 -17.87 -7.12 18.82
N GLN A 158 -17.61 -8.21 18.10
CA GLN A 158 -16.95 -9.42 18.64
C GLN A 158 -15.56 -9.22 19.27
N TYR A 159 -14.90 -8.10 19.00
CA TYR A 159 -13.59 -7.75 19.54
C TYR A 159 -13.62 -6.57 20.52
N GLY A 160 -14.79 -5.97 20.75
CA GLY A 160 -14.96 -4.84 21.64
C GLY A 160 -14.79 -5.19 23.12
N LEU A 161 -14.52 -4.17 23.91
CA LEU A 161 -14.22 -4.28 25.34
C LEU A 161 -15.36 -4.96 26.12
N TRP A 162 -16.60 -4.59 25.84
CA TRP A 162 -17.79 -5.01 26.59
C TRP A 162 -18.51 -6.22 25.97
N TRP A 163 -17.92 -6.85 24.94
CA TRP A 163 -18.59 -7.91 24.20
C TRP A 163 -18.63 -9.24 24.97
N VAL A 164 -19.84 -9.72 25.25
CA VAL A 164 -20.07 -11.04 25.84
C VAL A 164 -20.21 -12.10 24.74
N ARG A 165 -19.22 -13.01 24.67
CA ARG A 165 -19.26 -14.19 23.79
C ARG A 165 -20.51 -15.02 24.06
N SER A 166 -21.10 -15.60 23.02
CA SER A 166 -22.30 -16.46 23.15
C SER A 166 -22.13 -17.60 24.16
N SER A 167 -20.90 -18.12 24.33
CA SER A 167 -20.56 -19.16 25.32
C SER A 167 -20.58 -18.69 26.78
N HIS A 168 -20.62 -17.39 27.02
CA HIS A 168 -20.63 -16.77 28.36
C HIS A 168 -21.93 -16.03 28.64
N ARG A 169 -22.90 -16.05 27.71
CA ARG A 169 -24.21 -15.43 27.95
C ARG A 169 -25.02 -16.29 28.92
N PRO A 170 -25.49 -15.73 30.05
CA PRO A 170 -26.33 -16.45 30.98
C PRO A 170 -27.61 -16.92 30.30
N VAL A 171 -28.11 -18.09 30.70
CA VAL A 171 -29.41 -18.59 30.23
C VAL A 171 -30.52 -17.66 30.73
N ASP A 172 -31.39 -17.22 29.82
CA ASP A 172 -32.57 -16.44 30.15
C ASP A 172 -33.60 -17.29 30.90
N VAL A 173 -34.24 -16.70 31.93
CA VAL A 173 -35.17 -17.40 32.82
C VAL A 173 -36.24 -18.15 32.02
N GLY A 174 -36.92 -17.48 31.08
CA GLY A 174 -37.97 -18.11 30.28
C GLY A 174 -37.50 -19.21 29.33
N ARG A 175 -36.23 -19.18 28.89
CA ARG A 175 -35.63 -20.26 28.09
C ARG A 175 -35.22 -21.44 28.98
N GLY A 176 -34.63 -21.16 30.13
CA GLY A 176 -34.23 -22.21 31.07
C GLY A 176 -35.41 -22.92 31.71
N LEU A 177 -36.51 -22.23 32.00
CA LEU A 177 -37.74 -22.85 32.50
C LEU A 177 -38.37 -23.80 31.47
N ARG A 178 -38.32 -23.47 30.17
CA ARG A 178 -38.76 -24.38 29.09
C ARG A 178 -37.90 -25.64 29.01
N LEU A 179 -36.57 -25.46 29.05
CA LEU A 179 -35.63 -26.60 29.07
C LEU A 179 -35.83 -27.50 30.30
N LEU A 180 -36.27 -26.93 31.41
CA LEU A 180 -36.61 -27.65 32.63
C LEU A 180 -37.91 -28.45 32.51
N ALA A 181 -38.93 -27.89 31.85
CA ALA A 181 -40.23 -28.53 31.65
C ALA A 181 -40.19 -29.67 30.61
N GLU A 182 -39.23 -29.64 29.68
CA GLU A 182 -39.04 -30.68 28.65
C GLU A 182 -38.30 -31.94 29.18
N ARG A 183 -38.00 -32.03 30.49
CA ARG A 183 -37.37 -33.21 31.11
C ARG A 183 -38.44 -34.30 31.36
N PRO A 184 -38.24 -35.55 30.92
CA PRO A 184 -39.18 -36.63 31.21
C PRO A 184 -39.15 -36.99 32.71
N ASP A 185 -40.33 -37.03 33.33
CA ASP A 185 -40.53 -37.42 34.72
C ASP A 185 -40.13 -38.89 34.95
N GLY A 186 -39.07 -39.13 35.72
CA GLY A 186 -38.70 -40.48 36.13
C GLY A 186 -37.24 -40.62 36.56
N GLY A 187 -36.94 -40.34 37.83
CA GLY A 187 -35.62 -40.59 38.39
C GLY A 187 -35.38 -39.91 39.74
N GLY A 188 -36.18 -40.22 40.74
CA GLY A 188 -35.78 -40.03 42.14
C GLY A 188 -34.63 -40.99 42.47
N GLY A 189 -33.52 -40.45 42.95
CA GLY A 189 -32.35 -41.22 43.37
C GLY A 189 -31.41 -40.32 44.15
N ASP A 190 -31.57 -40.36 45.47
CA ASP A 190 -30.62 -39.84 46.45
C ASP A 190 -29.28 -40.61 46.33
N GLY A 191 -28.15 -39.90 46.43
CA GLY A 191 -26.82 -40.50 46.42
C GLY A 191 -25.93 -40.20 45.20
N ALA A 192 -25.53 -38.94 45.02
CA ALA A 192 -24.23 -38.59 44.40
C ALA A 192 -23.80 -37.18 44.84
N VAL A 193 -22.92 -37.13 45.84
CA VAL A 193 -22.14 -35.96 46.22
C VAL A 193 -21.23 -35.60 45.04
N GLY A 194 -21.59 -34.55 44.28
CA GLY A 194 -20.80 -34.04 43.17
C GLY A 194 -21.53 -33.03 42.27
N GLY A 195 -21.36 -31.73 42.52
CA GLY A 195 -21.38 -30.69 41.49
C GLY A 195 -22.69 -30.47 40.73
N TRP A 196 -23.73 -30.01 41.42
CA TRP A 196 -25.11 -29.80 40.94
C TRP A 196 -25.35 -28.73 39.83
N ARG A 197 -24.34 -28.32 39.01
CA ARG A 197 -24.52 -27.29 37.96
C ARG A 197 -23.74 -27.44 36.64
N ALA A 198 -23.13 -28.59 36.34
CA ALA A 198 -22.29 -28.73 35.14
C ALA A 198 -23.05 -28.91 33.79
N GLN A 199 -24.39 -28.98 33.79
CA GLN A 199 -25.17 -29.39 32.61
C GLN A 199 -25.97 -28.25 31.93
N TRP A 200 -25.98 -27.02 32.46
CA TRP A 200 -26.99 -26.02 32.09
C TRP A 200 -26.48 -24.80 31.32
N ALA A 201 -25.23 -24.83 30.88
CA ALA A 201 -24.85 -24.05 29.69
C ALA A 201 -25.54 -24.71 28.49
N VAL A 202 -26.28 -23.91 27.68
CA VAL A 202 -26.79 -24.18 26.31
C VAL A 202 -26.43 -25.57 25.81
N PRO A 203 -27.39 -26.47 25.45
CA PRO A 203 -27.13 -27.87 25.18
C PRO A 203 -25.74 -28.10 24.59
N ARG A 204 -24.81 -28.56 25.44
CA ARG A 204 -23.67 -29.30 24.92
C ARG A 204 -24.32 -30.35 24.05
N ARG A 205 -24.09 -30.31 22.74
CA ARG A 205 -24.30 -31.51 21.91
C ARG A 205 -23.65 -32.63 22.70
N VAL A 206 -24.46 -33.57 23.19
CA VAL A 206 -24.00 -34.69 23.99
C VAL A 206 -23.06 -35.47 23.09
N GLY A 207 -21.78 -35.32 23.38
CA GLY A 207 -20.67 -36.01 22.78
C GLY A 207 -19.58 -35.93 23.83
N HIS A 208 -19.46 -37.01 24.61
CA HIS A 208 -18.51 -37.30 25.67
C HIS A 208 -17.22 -36.44 25.66
N GLY A 209 -16.66 -36.06 26.81
CA GLY A 209 -15.34 -35.39 26.87
C GLY A 209 -14.26 -36.12 26.05
N ARG A 210 -14.26 -37.46 26.08
CA ARG A 210 -13.44 -38.30 25.20
C ARG A 210 -13.81 -38.21 23.72
N GLY A 211 -15.06 -37.92 23.37
CA GLY A 211 -15.56 -37.72 22.01
C GLY A 211 -15.19 -36.34 21.45
N LEU A 212 -15.26 -35.26 22.25
CA LEU A 212 -14.77 -33.94 21.85
C LEU A 212 -13.24 -33.92 21.77
N GLU A 213 -12.54 -34.60 22.68
CA GLU A 213 -11.09 -34.81 22.61
C GLU A 213 -10.71 -35.69 21.41
N ARG A 214 -11.40 -36.82 21.17
CA ARG A 214 -11.23 -37.63 19.97
C ARG A 214 -11.56 -36.85 18.70
N TRP A 215 -12.61 -36.03 18.69
CA TRP A 215 -12.98 -35.19 17.55
C TRP A 215 -11.98 -34.06 17.33
N ARG A 216 -11.47 -33.42 18.39
CA ARG A 216 -10.38 -32.43 18.30
C ARG A 216 -9.08 -33.07 17.84
N ALA A 217 -8.78 -34.28 18.31
CA ALA A 217 -7.62 -35.06 17.88
C ALA A 217 -7.78 -35.53 16.43
N GLN A 218 -8.97 -35.94 16.01
CA GLN A 218 -9.31 -36.30 14.63
C GLN A 218 -9.24 -35.08 13.71
N LEU A 219 -9.78 -33.92 14.11
CA LEU A 219 -9.64 -32.67 13.35
C LEU A 219 -8.20 -32.19 13.28
N PHE A 220 -7.41 -32.42 14.33
CA PHE A 220 -5.98 -32.13 14.32
C PHE A 220 -5.25 -33.10 13.38
N ALA A 221 -5.52 -34.41 13.45
CA ALA A 221 -4.94 -35.42 12.59
C ALA A 221 -5.33 -35.21 11.11
N GLN A 222 -6.59 -34.86 10.84
CA GLN A 222 -7.05 -34.48 9.51
C GLN A 222 -6.34 -33.22 9.02
N GLY A 223 -6.25 -32.18 9.86
CA GLY A 223 -5.52 -30.97 9.50
C GLY A 223 -4.02 -31.19 9.30
N LEU A 224 -3.40 -32.07 10.09
CA LEU A 224 -2.00 -32.45 9.94
C LEU A 224 -1.77 -33.26 8.66
N LYS A 225 -2.70 -34.14 8.29
CA LYS A 225 -2.66 -34.88 7.01
C LYS A 225 -2.70 -33.92 5.83
N GLU A 226 -3.63 -32.95 5.84
CA GLU A 226 -3.74 -31.94 4.79
C GLU A 226 -2.52 -31.01 4.78
N ALA A 227 -1.99 -30.64 5.96
CA ALA A 227 -0.76 -29.86 6.08
C ALA A 227 0.43 -30.62 5.49
N ARG A 228 0.55 -31.93 5.76
CA ARG A 228 1.60 -32.78 5.20
C ARG A 228 1.49 -32.87 3.68
N ALA A 229 0.30 -33.16 3.14
CA ALA A 229 0.07 -33.21 1.70
C ALA A 229 0.40 -31.87 1.02
N HIS A 230 0.11 -30.74 1.68
CA HIS A 230 0.46 -29.43 1.17
C HIS A 230 1.97 -29.16 1.25
N ALA A 231 2.62 -29.53 2.36
CA ALA A 231 4.07 -29.39 2.56
C ALA A 231 4.85 -30.27 1.56
N GLU A 232 4.41 -31.49 1.27
CA GLU A 232 4.99 -32.35 0.24
C GLU A 232 4.89 -31.72 -1.16
N ARG A 233 3.78 -31.04 -1.45
CA ARG A 233 3.54 -30.44 -2.77
C ARG A 233 4.24 -29.10 -2.99
N PHE A 234 4.30 -28.24 -1.96
CA PHE A 234 4.75 -26.85 -2.09
C PHE A 234 5.98 -26.53 -1.23
N GLY A 235 6.42 -27.45 -0.38
CA GLY A 235 7.59 -27.30 0.50
C GLY A 235 7.43 -26.22 1.56
N ASN A 236 6.19 -25.90 1.98
CA ASN A 236 5.88 -24.91 3.02
C ASN A 236 4.44 -24.99 3.51
N LEU A 237 4.12 -24.30 4.61
CA LEU A 237 2.77 -24.16 5.18
C LEU A 237 2.23 -22.71 5.11
N ALA A 238 2.75 -21.85 4.24
CA ALA A 238 2.34 -20.43 4.13
C ALA A 238 1.05 -20.22 3.32
N VAL A 239 0.00 -20.97 3.63
CA VAL A 239 -1.30 -20.93 2.93
C VAL A 239 -2.08 -19.63 3.25
N ALA A 240 -2.70 -19.02 2.23
CA ALA A 240 -3.59 -17.88 2.41
C ALA A 240 -4.99 -18.31 2.87
N HIS A 241 -5.65 -17.51 3.72
CA HIS A 241 -7.00 -17.81 4.21
C HIS A 241 -8.12 -17.49 3.20
N THR A 242 -7.79 -16.88 2.05
CA THR A 242 -8.74 -16.36 1.04
C THR A 242 -8.90 -17.25 -0.18
N ASP A 243 -8.13 -18.33 -0.30
CA ASP A 243 -8.31 -19.24 -1.42
C ASP A 243 -9.57 -20.06 -1.18
N ASN A 244 -10.66 -19.60 -1.80
CA ASN A 244 -11.98 -20.22 -1.82
C ASN A 244 -11.96 -21.54 -2.61
N ARG A 245 -11.03 -22.44 -2.28
CA ARG A 245 -10.98 -23.84 -2.74
C ARG A 245 -11.74 -24.77 -1.80
N ALA A 246 -12.70 -24.25 -1.04
CA ALA A 246 -13.75 -25.08 -0.46
C ALA A 246 -14.77 -25.42 -1.57
N GLY A 247 -14.30 -26.11 -2.61
CA GLY A 247 -15.16 -26.75 -3.58
C GLY A 247 -15.71 -28.08 -3.06
N ASP A 248 -14.95 -28.78 -2.19
CA ASP A 248 -15.38 -30.01 -1.47
C ASP A 248 -14.36 -30.48 -0.39
N GLY A 249 -13.41 -29.63 0.06
CA GLY A 249 -12.25 -30.06 0.86
C GLY A 249 -11.91 -29.18 2.07
N PHE A 250 -11.19 -29.75 3.04
CA PHE A 250 -10.76 -29.14 4.30
C PHE A 250 -10.04 -27.79 4.12
N ASP A 251 -10.50 -26.73 4.80
CA ASP A 251 -9.89 -25.38 4.73
C ASP A 251 -8.58 -25.31 5.56
N LEU A 252 -7.49 -25.75 4.94
CA LEU A 252 -6.15 -25.76 5.53
C LEU A 252 -5.68 -24.35 5.92
N GLY A 253 -6.00 -23.32 5.12
CA GLY A 253 -5.57 -21.94 5.37
C GLY A 253 -6.17 -21.38 6.66
N ARG A 254 -7.48 -21.54 6.84
CA ARG A 254 -8.18 -21.16 8.08
C ARG A 254 -7.76 -22.02 9.26
N TRP A 255 -7.51 -23.31 9.05
CA TRP A 255 -7.02 -24.19 10.11
C TRP A 255 -5.64 -23.75 10.61
N LEU A 256 -4.67 -23.54 9.73
CA LEU A 256 -3.32 -23.06 10.09
C LEU A 256 -3.35 -21.68 10.75
N ALA A 257 -4.18 -20.75 10.24
CA ALA A 257 -4.35 -19.43 10.86
C ALA A 257 -4.86 -19.54 12.32
N ASN A 258 -5.84 -20.40 12.55
CA ASN A 258 -6.35 -20.67 13.90
C ASN A 258 -5.31 -21.35 14.79
N ARG A 259 -4.47 -22.24 14.24
CA ARG A 259 -3.38 -22.88 14.98
C ARG A 259 -2.31 -21.88 15.39
N ARG A 260 -1.87 -21.00 14.49
CA ARG A 260 -0.93 -19.90 14.80
C ARG A 260 -1.47 -18.97 15.88
N ALA A 261 -2.73 -18.54 15.74
CA ALA A 261 -3.38 -17.67 16.73
C ALA A 261 -3.53 -18.31 18.12
N LYS A 262 -3.52 -19.65 18.18
CA LYS A 262 -3.60 -20.44 19.41
C LYS A 262 -2.34 -21.27 19.64
N ALA A 263 -1.19 -20.85 19.11
CA ALA A 263 0.05 -21.65 19.17
C ALA A 263 0.48 -21.94 20.62
N ALA A 264 0.25 -20.98 21.54
CA ALA A 264 0.49 -21.15 22.97
C ALA A 264 -0.36 -22.25 23.65
N TRP A 265 -1.41 -22.72 22.98
CA TRP A 265 -2.34 -23.74 23.49
C TRP A 265 -2.16 -25.10 22.79
N LEU A 266 -1.14 -25.25 21.94
CA LEU A 266 -0.78 -26.54 21.36
C LEU A 266 0.04 -27.35 22.36
N THR A 267 -0.13 -28.67 22.36
CA THR A 267 0.79 -29.55 23.09
C THR A 267 2.17 -29.52 22.44
N ALA A 268 3.23 -29.82 23.20
CA ALA A 268 4.59 -29.87 22.66
C ALA A 268 4.71 -30.82 21.45
N GLY A 269 4.05 -31.99 21.50
CA GLY A 269 4.00 -32.92 20.37
C GLY A 269 3.29 -32.38 19.14
N GLN A 270 2.19 -31.64 19.31
CA GLN A 270 1.47 -31.01 18.19
C GLN A 270 2.27 -29.88 17.54
N ALA A 271 3.01 -29.10 18.34
CA ALA A 271 3.89 -28.06 17.83
C ALA A 271 5.06 -28.68 17.05
N ALA A 272 5.70 -29.72 17.60
CA ALA A 272 6.79 -30.43 16.95
C ALA A 272 6.37 -31.04 15.61
N GLN A 273 5.17 -31.63 15.53
CA GLN A 273 4.65 -32.18 14.27
C GLN A 273 4.43 -31.14 13.17
N LEU A 274 4.14 -29.88 13.52
CA LEU A 274 4.01 -28.80 12.54
C LEU A 274 5.37 -28.20 12.18
N GLU A 275 6.29 -28.14 13.13
CA GLU A 275 7.66 -27.66 12.95
C GLU A 275 8.49 -28.61 12.08
N GLU A 276 8.25 -29.92 12.17
CA GLU A 276 8.83 -30.94 11.30
C GLU A 276 8.43 -30.72 9.82
N LEU A 277 7.21 -30.23 9.57
CA LEU A 277 6.71 -29.98 8.21
C LEU A 277 7.21 -28.66 7.63
N ASP A 278 7.29 -27.61 8.45
CA ASP A 278 7.81 -26.30 8.07
C ASP A 278 8.38 -25.62 9.32
N PRO A 279 9.70 -25.43 9.42
CA PRO A 279 10.33 -24.71 10.54
C PRO A 279 9.77 -23.30 10.75
N TRP A 280 9.24 -22.70 9.67
CA TRP A 280 8.62 -21.40 9.67
C TRP A 280 7.09 -21.48 9.58
N TRP A 281 6.46 -22.54 10.12
CA TRP A 281 5.00 -22.66 10.13
C TRP A 281 4.33 -21.54 10.95
N ASN A 282 4.99 -21.03 12.01
CA ASN A 282 4.55 -19.91 12.84
C ASN A 282 5.67 -18.87 13.03
N PRO A 283 5.99 -18.09 11.99
CA PRO A 283 7.15 -17.20 12.01
C PRO A 283 6.90 -15.93 12.85
N PRO A 284 7.97 -15.26 13.33
CA PRO A 284 7.85 -13.99 14.06
C PRO A 284 7.54 -12.78 13.15
N TRP A 285 7.44 -12.96 11.84
CA TRP A 285 7.11 -11.94 10.85
C TRP A 285 5.75 -12.19 10.16
N PRO A 286 5.19 -11.21 9.44
CA PRO A 286 3.92 -11.38 8.74
C PRO A 286 3.95 -12.49 7.67
N LEU A 287 2.92 -13.33 7.60
CA LEU A 287 2.82 -14.40 6.58
C LEU A 287 2.77 -13.87 5.14
N ASP A 288 2.32 -12.63 4.92
CA ASP A 288 2.41 -11.99 3.60
C ASP A 288 3.85 -11.85 3.12
N TRP A 289 4.76 -11.55 4.05
CA TRP A 289 6.19 -11.50 3.75
C TRP A 289 6.71 -12.90 3.38
N GLN A 290 6.35 -13.92 4.16
CA GLN A 290 6.79 -15.30 3.91
C GLN A 290 6.25 -15.84 2.57
N ARG A 291 4.99 -15.54 2.22
CA ARG A 291 4.41 -15.86 0.92
C ARG A 291 5.12 -15.16 -0.23
N ALA A 292 5.49 -13.90 -0.05
CA ALA A 292 6.26 -13.16 -1.06
C ALA A 292 7.65 -13.79 -1.25
N TRP A 293 8.29 -14.24 -0.17
CA TRP A 293 9.54 -14.98 -0.23
C TRP A 293 9.40 -16.31 -0.99
N TYR A 294 8.37 -17.12 -0.72
CA TYR A 294 8.16 -18.37 -1.48
C TYR A 294 7.93 -18.14 -2.97
N ARG A 295 7.27 -17.04 -3.34
CA ARG A 295 7.13 -16.63 -4.75
C ARG A 295 8.48 -16.22 -5.35
N ALA A 296 9.31 -15.51 -4.59
CA ALA A 296 10.67 -15.17 -5.00
C ALA A 296 11.53 -16.42 -5.18
N ARG A 297 11.48 -17.36 -4.22
CA ARG A 297 12.16 -18.66 -4.30
C ARG A 297 11.75 -19.45 -5.53
N ALA A 298 10.44 -19.59 -5.78
CA ALA A 298 9.94 -20.29 -6.97
C ALA A 298 10.44 -19.66 -8.28
N TYR A 299 10.51 -18.33 -8.33
CA TYR A 299 11.11 -17.62 -9.46
C TYR A 299 12.60 -17.94 -9.61
N VAL A 300 13.37 -17.88 -8.52
CA VAL A 300 14.81 -18.19 -8.47
C VAL A 300 15.09 -19.64 -8.89
N THR A 301 14.26 -20.60 -8.48
CA THR A 301 14.41 -22.00 -8.88
C THR A 301 14.29 -22.20 -10.40
N VAL A 302 13.44 -21.41 -11.08
CA VAL A 302 13.26 -21.51 -12.54
C VAL A 302 14.27 -20.67 -13.31
N HIS A 303 14.64 -19.49 -12.79
CA HIS A 303 15.41 -18.49 -13.53
C HIS A 303 16.86 -18.30 -13.05
N GLY A 304 17.27 -19.01 -11.99
CA GLY A 304 18.57 -18.85 -11.35
C GLY A 304 18.57 -17.84 -10.20
N PRO A 305 19.67 -17.77 -9.42
CA PRO A 305 19.82 -16.86 -8.29
C PRO A 305 19.67 -15.40 -8.71
N VAL A 306 19.16 -14.57 -7.78
CA VAL A 306 19.01 -13.14 -8.03
C VAL A 306 20.26 -12.44 -7.53
N ASP A 307 20.96 -11.78 -8.45
CA ASP A 307 22.11 -10.91 -8.16
C ASP A 307 21.61 -9.51 -7.76
N GLY A 308 22.26 -8.88 -6.77
CA GLY A 308 22.05 -7.48 -6.40
C GLY A 308 22.64 -6.48 -7.41
N GLY A 309 23.44 -6.97 -8.37
CA GLY A 309 23.87 -6.29 -9.60
C GLY A 309 22.70 -5.84 -10.49
N ASP A 310 22.99 -5.01 -11.51
CA ASP A 310 22.02 -4.33 -12.41
C ASP A 310 20.72 -3.81 -11.73
N ASN A 311 20.74 -3.63 -10.41
CA ASN A 311 19.64 -3.16 -9.57
C ASN A 311 18.33 -3.94 -9.74
N LEU A 312 18.42 -5.28 -9.88
CA LEU A 312 17.27 -6.18 -10.08
C LEU A 312 16.51 -5.94 -11.40
N ASN A 313 17.16 -5.33 -12.41
CA ASN A 313 16.55 -5.09 -13.72
C ASN A 313 16.16 -6.40 -14.42
N GLY A 314 15.06 -6.38 -15.16
CA GLY A 314 14.55 -7.56 -15.87
C GLY A 314 13.65 -8.48 -15.05
N LEU A 315 13.57 -8.28 -13.72
CA LEU A 315 12.62 -9.01 -12.87
C LEU A 315 11.17 -8.54 -13.09
N PRO A 316 10.17 -9.41 -12.86
CA PRO A 316 8.77 -9.01 -12.82
C PRO A 316 8.55 -7.87 -11.82
N SER A 317 7.82 -6.82 -12.23
CA SER A 317 7.68 -5.56 -11.46
C SER A 317 7.22 -5.71 -10.01
N ARG A 318 6.46 -6.76 -9.67
CA ARG A 318 6.05 -7.06 -8.28
C ARG A 318 7.20 -7.63 -7.46
N LEU A 319 7.97 -8.57 -8.02
CA LEU A 319 9.13 -9.19 -7.38
C LEU A 319 10.24 -8.17 -7.18
N GLU A 320 10.54 -7.41 -8.24
CA GLU A 320 11.50 -6.31 -8.20
C GLU A 320 11.19 -5.32 -7.08
N ARG A 321 9.95 -4.83 -7.00
CA ARG A 321 9.54 -3.88 -5.96
C ARG A 321 9.68 -4.46 -4.55
N TRP A 322 9.30 -5.72 -4.37
CA TRP A 322 9.37 -6.39 -3.07
C TRP A 322 10.83 -6.58 -2.62
N LEU A 323 11.70 -7.10 -3.49
CA LEU A 323 13.14 -7.29 -3.22
C LEU A 323 13.85 -5.96 -2.98
N ARG A 324 13.55 -4.91 -3.76
CA ARG A 324 14.07 -3.56 -3.52
C ARG A 324 13.70 -3.06 -2.12
N HIS A 325 12.47 -3.31 -1.65
CA HIS A 325 12.07 -2.91 -0.30
C HIS A 325 12.85 -3.67 0.78
N GLN A 326 13.10 -4.98 0.57
CA GLN A 326 13.86 -5.80 1.52
C GLN A 326 15.31 -5.34 1.63
N LEU A 327 16.00 -5.19 0.50
CA LEU A 327 17.39 -4.72 0.47
C LEU A 327 17.53 -3.30 1.03
N THR A 328 16.55 -2.42 0.83
CA THR A 328 16.56 -1.05 1.40
C THR A 328 16.51 -1.04 2.92
N HIS A 329 15.83 -2.02 3.53
CA HIS A 329 15.63 -2.11 4.98
C HIS A 329 16.31 -3.36 5.57
N TYR A 330 17.36 -3.87 4.91
CA TYR A 330 17.95 -5.18 5.21
C TYR A 330 18.38 -5.29 6.69
N GLN A 331 18.98 -4.23 7.22
CA GLN A 331 19.43 -4.13 8.61
C GLN A 331 18.29 -4.14 9.65
N GLN A 332 17.05 -3.87 9.23
CA GLN A 332 15.87 -3.88 10.10
C GLN A 332 15.08 -5.19 10.02
N LEU A 333 15.46 -6.09 9.11
CA LEU A 333 14.82 -7.40 8.97
C LEU A 333 15.22 -8.31 10.13
N HIS A 334 14.31 -9.20 10.52
CA HIS A 334 14.60 -10.23 11.50
C HIS A 334 15.70 -11.17 10.97
N GLU A 335 16.57 -11.72 11.84
CA GLU A 335 17.68 -12.60 11.42
C GLU A 335 17.23 -13.75 10.52
N GLY A 336 16.11 -14.41 10.87
CA GLY A 336 15.50 -15.45 10.03
C GLY A 336 15.10 -14.97 8.62
N GLN A 337 14.67 -13.71 8.47
CA GLN A 337 14.37 -13.11 7.16
C GLN A 337 15.65 -12.85 6.35
N GLN A 338 16.73 -12.43 7.01
CA GLN A 338 18.04 -12.24 6.38
C GLN A 338 18.61 -13.58 5.88
N ARG A 339 18.50 -14.65 6.68
CA ARG A 339 18.87 -16.01 6.26
C ARG A 339 18.07 -16.47 5.05
N LEU A 340 16.74 -16.30 5.08
CA LEU A 340 15.89 -16.63 3.93
C LEU A 340 16.23 -15.82 2.68
N LEU A 341 16.61 -14.54 2.79
CA LEU A 341 17.08 -13.75 1.66
C LEU A 341 18.44 -14.24 1.14
N THR A 342 19.32 -14.68 2.04
CA THR A 342 20.61 -15.29 1.69
C THR A 342 20.40 -16.55 0.85
N ASP A 343 19.38 -17.36 1.15
CA ASP A 343 19.01 -18.53 0.33
C ASP A 343 18.60 -18.16 -1.11
N LEU A 344 18.23 -16.90 -1.37
CA LEU A 344 17.93 -16.40 -2.73
C LEU A 344 19.18 -15.84 -3.45
N GLY A 345 20.33 -15.82 -2.78
CA GLY A 345 21.56 -15.17 -3.24
C GLY A 345 21.71 -13.73 -2.75
N LEU A 346 20.86 -13.25 -1.84
CA LEU A 346 20.87 -11.86 -1.34
C LEU A 346 21.38 -11.80 0.10
N ASP A 347 22.71 -11.77 0.25
CA ASP A 347 23.39 -11.63 1.52
C ASP A 347 23.60 -10.15 1.93
N ALA A 348 24.26 -9.93 3.07
CA ALA A 348 24.58 -8.60 3.55
C ALA A 348 25.50 -7.83 2.58
N GLY A 349 26.41 -8.53 1.88
CA GLY A 349 27.28 -7.94 0.88
C GLY A 349 26.52 -7.46 -0.35
N GLU A 350 25.48 -8.18 -0.78
CA GLU A 350 24.58 -7.72 -1.84
C GLU A 350 23.75 -6.51 -1.41
N ALA A 351 23.28 -6.49 -0.17
CA ALA A 351 22.60 -5.31 0.38
C ALA A 351 23.55 -4.09 0.39
N GLU A 352 24.81 -4.28 0.80
CA GLU A 352 25.84 -3.24 0.74
C GLU A 352 26.14 -2.79 -0.69
N ARG A 353 26.32 -3.72 -1.64
CA ARG A 353 26.48 -3.41 -3.08
C ARG A 353 25.31 -2.61 -3.63
N PHE A 354 24.10 -3.00 -3.27
CA PHE A 354 22.86 -2.32 -3.62
C PHE A 354 22.77 -0.90 -3.04
N HIS A 355 23.31 -0.68 -1.84
CA HIS A 355 23.43 0.64 -1.22
C HIS A 355 24.59 1.47 -1.80
N ALA A 356 25.69 0.84 -2.20
CA ALA A 356 26.87 1.45 -2.79
C ALA A 356 26.67 1.87 -4.26
N TRP A 357 25.67 1.29 -4.95
CA TRP A 357 25.38 1.61 -6.34
C TRP A 357 24.93 3.08 -6.51
N ALA A 358 25.68 3.83 -7.32
CA ALA A 358 25.59 5.29 -7.48
C ALA A 358 24.26 5.83 -8.05
N GLY A 359 23.32 4.97 -8.47
CA GLY A 359 22.09 5.37 -9.14
C GLY A 359 20.79 5.26 -8.33
N ARG A 360 20.83 5.10 -7.00
CA ARG A 360 19.64 5.36 -6.17
C ARG A 360 19.53 6.84 -5.84
N ARG A 361 18.30 7.36 -6.00
CA ARG A 361 17.81 8.69 -5.62
C ARG A 361 18.68 9.35 -4.54
N ARG A 362 19.64 10.15 -4.98
CA ARG A 362 20.26 11.15 -4.13
C ARG A 362 19.13 12.00 -3.47
N PRO A 363 19.20 12.30 -2.15
CA PRO A 363 18.22 13.14 -1.45
C PRO A 363 17.81 14.42 -2.21
N ALA A 364 16.67 15.02 -1.85
CA ALA A 364 16.23 16.27 -2.49
C ALA A 364 17.27 17.41 -2.37
N ALA A 365 18.08 17.40 -1.31
CA ALA A 365 19.22 18.31 -1.12
C ALA A 365 20.25 18.17 -2.25
N ASP A 366 20.57 16.94 -2.62
CA ASP A 366 21.51 16.63 -3.70
C ASP A 366 20.89 16.94 -5.08
N GLY A 367 19.60 16.72 -5.26
CA GLY A 367 18.89 17.11 -6.49
C GLY A 367 18.92 18.63 -6.73
N LEU A 368 18.79 19.43 -5.66
CA LEU A 368 18.91 20.88 -5.74
C LEU A 368 20.35 21.31 -6.03
N ALA A 369 21.36 20.65 -5.45
CA ALA A 369 22.76 20.91 -5.75
C ALA A 369 23.07 20.62 -7.23
N VAL A 370 22.61 19.48 -7.76
CA VAL A 370 22.75 19.12 -9.18
C VAL A 370 22.00 20.09 -10.10
N ALA A 371 20.82 20.55 -9.69
CA ALA A 371 20.09 21.59 -10.43
C ALA A 371 20.87 22.91 -10.48
N ARG A 372 21.44 23.36 -9.35
CA ARG A 372 22.31 24.55 -9.32
C ARG A 372 23.55 24.40 -10.19
N ALA A 373 24.20 23.25 -10.14
CA ALA A 373 25.36 22.96 -11.00
C ALA A 373 24.98 22.99 -12.49
N TYR A 374 23.84 22.40 -12.85
CA TYR A 374 23.33 22.48 -14.23
C TYR A 374 23.03 23.92 -14.66
N THR A 375 22.38 24.71 -13.80
CA THR A 375 22.10 26.12 -14.09
C THR A 375 23.37 26.96 -14.20
N ALA A 376 24.38 26.71 -13.36
CA ALA A 376 25.68 27.38 -13.49
C ALA A 376 26.33 27.05 -14.84
N ARG A 377 26.26 25.78 -15.29
CA ARG A 377 26.84 25.32 -16.55
C ARG A 377 26.08 25.77 -17.80
N HIS A 378 24.76 25.94 -17.72
CA HIS A 378 23.89 26.12 -18.90
C HIS A 378 22.96 27.34 -18.84
N GLY A 379 22.94 28.08 -17.73
CA GLY A 379 22.16 29.31 -17.54
C GLY A 379 20.66 29.12 -17.28
N HIS A 380 20.13 27.88 -17.26
CA HIS A 380 18.69 27.63 -17.08
C HIS A 380 18.37 26.20 -16.61
N LEU A 381 17.11 25.93 -16.20
CA LEU A 381 16.59 24.60 -15.80
C LEU A 381 15.61 23.98 -16.81
N ALA A 382 15.61 24.45 -18.07
CA ALA A 382 14.87 23.83 -19.17
C ALA A 382 15.53 22.50 -19.64
N VAL A 383 15.49 21.47 -18.78
CA VAL A 383 16.13 20.17 -19.01
C VAL A 383 15.18 19.19 -19.71
N SER A 384 15.69 18.39 -20.66
CA SER A 384 14.92 17.31 -21.29
C SER A 384 14.85 16.09 -20.37
N ARG A 385 13.81 15.28 -20.50
CA ARG A 385 13.59 14.12 -19.61
C ARG A 385 14.78 13.13 -19.51
N PRO A 386 15.51 12.80 -20.59
CA PRO A 386 16.61 11.84 -20.51
C PRO A 386 17.92 12.42 -20.00
N THR A 387 18.01 13.72 -19.71
CA THR A 387 19.28 14.32 -19.25
C THR A 387 19.72 13.78 -17.91
N THR A 388 20.95 13.27 -17.88
CA THR A 388 21.70 12.90 -16.69
C THR A 388 22.86 13.88 -16.46
N LEU A 389 23.19 14.16 -15.21
CA LEU A 389 24.38 14.91 -14.83
C LEU A 389 25.08 14.14 -13.70
N ASP A 390 26.33 13.74 -13.90
CA ASP A 390 27.13 12.96 -12.94
C ASP A 390 26.39 11.72 -12.38
N GLY A 391 25.73 10.97 -13.27
CA GLY A 391 24.92 9.79 -12.93
C GLY A 391 23.54 10.09 -12.35
N PHE A 392 23.21 11.36 -12.05
CA PHE A 392 21.90 11.75 -11.54
C PHE A 392 20.92 12.04 -12.69
N ALA A 393 19.76 11.38 -12.70
CA ALA A 393 18.69 11.55 -13.69
C ALA A 393 17.92 12.88 -13.53
N LEU A 394 18.61 14.00 -13.70
CA LEU A 394 18.11 15.36 -13.49
C LEU A 394 16.81 15.65 -14.25
N GLY A 395 16.74 15.24 -15.51
CA GLY A 395 15.56 15.46 -16.35
C GLY A 395 14.29 14.80 -15.80
N THR A 396 14.41 13.55 -15.34
CA THR A 396 13.30 12.80 -14.74
C THR A 396 12.94 13.36 -13.37
N TRP A 397 13.94 13.74 -12.56
CA TRP A 397 13.72 14.36 -11.26
C TRP A 397 12.98 15.70 -11.37
N LEU A 398 13.42 16.61 -12.24
CA LEU A 398 12.74 17.89 -12.48
C LEU A 398 11.32 17.71 -13.02
N ASN A 399 11.11 16.74 -13.91
CA ASN A 399 9.77 16.44 -14.42
C ASN A 399 8.81 16.02 -13.29
N ASN A 400 9.26 15.13 -12.40
CA ASN A 400 8.48 14.72 -11.23
C ASN A 400 8.26 15.88 -10.25
N ALA A 401 9.25 16.75 -10.05
CA ALA A 401 9.10 17.95 -9.23
C ALA A 401 8.03 18.91 -9.79
N ARG A 402 8.01 19.12 -11.12
CA ARG A 402 6.97 19.92 -11.81
C ARG A 402 5.57 19.33 -11.63
N ILE A 403 5.43 18.01 -11.82
CA ILE A 403 4.13 17.32 -11.63
C ILE A 403 3.62 17.51 -10.19
N ARG A 404 4.47 17.29 -9.18
CA ARG A 404 4.10 17.50 -7.77
C ARG A 404 3.75 18.95 -7.48
N GLN A 405 4.51 19.89 -8.03
CA GLN A 405 4.26 21.32 -7.85
C GLN A 405 2.91 21.76 -8.43
N ARG A 406 2.51 21.20 -9.58
CA ARG A 406 1.20 21.47 -10.18
C ARG A 406 0.07 20.82 -9.38
N ALA A 407 0.26 19.59 -8.93
CA ALA A 407 -0.72 18.87 -8.11
C ALA A 407 -0.97 19.52 -6.73
N ALA A 408 0.05 20.14 -6.15
CA ALA A 408 -0.06 20.75 -4.82
C ALA A 408 -0.92 22.02 -4.78
N GLY A 409 -1.19 22.67 -5.92
CA GLY A 409 -1.95 23.93 -5.98
C GLY A 409 -1.28 25.15 -5.31
N ARG A 410 -0.19 24.96 -4.57
CA ARG A 410 0.60 26.00 -3.89
C ARG A 410 2.11 25.73 -3.98
N PRO A 411 2.99 26.76 -3.89
CA PRO A 411 4.44 26.58 -3.91
C PRO A 411 4.92 25.61 -2.83
N THR A 412 5.48 24.47 -3.25
CA THR A 412 6.10 23.50 -2.33
C THR A 412 7.42 24.05 -1.80
N ARG A 413 7.95 23.50 -0.69
CA ARG A 413 9.28 23.89 -0.17
C ARG A 413 10.37 23.74 -1.24
N LEU A 414 10.41 22.59 -1.91
CA LEU A 414 11.31 22.34 -3.03
C LEU A 414 11.05 23.30 -4.21
N GLY A 415 9.78 23.57 -4.52
CA GLY A 415 9.41 24.49 -5.60
C GLY A 415 9.87 25.93 -5.36
N ARG A 416 9.82 26.41 -4.11
CA ARG A 416 10.40 27.71 -3.73
C ARG A 416 11.92 27.74 -3.94
N GLN A 417 12.61 26.66 -3.55
CA GLN A 417 14.06 26.56 -3.74
C GLN A 417 14.45 26.50 -5.22
N LEU A 418 13.70 25.79 -6.05
CA LEU A 418 13.93 25.73 -7.51
C LEU A 418 13.59 27.05 -8.20
N ALA A 419 12.54 27.76 -7.75
CA ALA A 419 12.19 29.09 -8.26
C ALA A 419 13.27 30.14 -7.98
N ALA A 420 14.00 29.99 -6.86
CA ALA A 420 15.15 30.84 -6.56
C ALA A 420 16.38 30.53 -7.45
N VAL A 421 16.42 29.37 -8.11
CA VAL A 421 17.49 29.00 -9.06
C VAL A 421 17.13 29.42 -10.48
N ASP A 422 15.88 29.16 -10.91
CA ASP A 422 15.34 29.58 -12.20
C ASP A 422 13.86 29.91 -12.01
N ALA A 423 13.49 31.16 -12.23
CA ALA A 423 12.10 31.63 -12.11
C ALA A 423 11.14 30.84 -13.02
N TRP A 424 11.64 30.34 -14.15
CA TRP A 424 10.91 29.55 -15.13
C TRP A 424 11.22 28.05 -15.05
N TRP A 425 11.61 27.51 -13.89
CA TRP A 425 11.84 26.07 -13.74
C TRP A 425 10.58 25.21 -13.97
N ASN A 426 9.39 25.74 -13.64
CA ASN A 426 8.08 25.12 -13.82
C ASN A 426 7.14 26.06 -14.61
N PRO A 427 7.36 26.23 -15.92
CA PRO A 427 6.54 27.12 -16.73
C PRO A 427 5.14 26.53 -16.98
N PRO A 428 4.15 27.38 -17.32
CA PRO A 428 2.82 26.94 -17.74
C PRO A 428 2.78 26.41 -19.18
N TRP A 429 3.88 26.50 -19.93
CA TRP A 429 4.05 25.98 -21.29
C TRP A 429 5.00 24.76 -21.34
N PRO A 430 5.10 24.07 -22.50
CA PRO A 430 6.01 22.93 -22.63
C PRO A 430 7.49 23.32 -22.44
N VAL A 431 8.26 22.51 -21.72
CA VAL A 431 9.70 22.73 -21.48
C VAL A 431 10.50 22.74 -22.79
N ALA A 432 10.06 21.99 -23.80
CA ALA A 432 10.66 22.04 -25.14
C ALA A 432 10.57 23.43 -25.77
N TRP A 433 9.46 24.17 -25.56
CA TRP A 433 9.32 25.55 -26.03
C TRP A 433 10.35 26.47 -25.36
N GLN A 434 10.52 26.33 -24.04
CA GLN A 434 11.50 27.11 -23.29
C GLN A 434 12.95 26.79 -23.70
N ARG A 435 13.24 25.52 -24.00
CA ARG A 435 14.56 25.11 -24.53
C ARG A 435 14.87 25.79 -25.86
N THR A 436 13.92 25.81 -26.79
CA THR A 436 14.10 26.47 -28.08
C THR A 436 14.26 27.98 -27.92
N TRP A 437 13.51 28.59 -27.00
CA TRP A 437 13.68 30.02 -26.65
C TRP A 437 15.08 30.32 -26.11
N GLN A 438 15.57 29.54 -25.13
CA GLN A 438 16.91 29.72 -24.56
C GLN A 438 18.00 29.59 -25.63
N ALA A 439 17.88 28.59 -26.52
CA ALA A 439 18.84 28.43 -27.60
C ALA A 439 18.78 29.59 -28.58
N CYS A 440 17.57 30.07 -28.92
CA CYS A 440 17.39 31.24 -29.78
C CYS A 440 18.06 32.47 -29.18
N ARG A 441 17.85 32.70 -27.88
CA ARG A 441 18.46 33.81 -27.15
C ARG A 441 19.98 33.74 -27.22
N PHE A 442 20.60 32.60 -26.88
CA PHE A 442 22.05 32.44 -26.94
C PHE A 442 22.63 32.58 -28.36
N HIS A 443 21.92 32.12 -29.40
CA HIS A 443 22.34 32.36 -30.79
C HIS A 443 22.27 33.84 -31.21
N LEU A 444 21.38 34.63 -30.60
CA LEU A 444 21.22 36.05 -30.90
C LEU A 444 22.15 36.95 -30.07
N THR A 445 22.34 36.64 -28.79
CA THR A 445 23.07 37.50 -27.83
C THR A 445 24.47 37.01 -27.53
N GLY A 446 24.84 35.83 -28.01
CA GLY A 446 26.03 35.10 -27.54
C GLY A 446 25.76 34.34 -26.23
N LEU A 447 26.66 33.41 -25.92
CA LEU A 447 26.68 32.70 -24.65
C LEU A 447 27.26 33.61 -23.56
N PRO A 448 26.63 33.71 -22.38
CA PRO A 448 27.22 34.37 -21.23
C PRO A 448 28.52 33.69 -20.77
N ASP A 449 29.39 34.45 -20.11
CA ASP A 449 30.66 33.93 -19.58
C ASP A 449 30.44 32.75 -18.62
N GLY A 450 31.22 31.68 -18.82
CA GLY A 450 31.13 30.45 -18.04
C GLY A 450 29.95 29.53 -18.39
N VAL A 451 29.04 29.95 -19.27
CA VAL A 451 27.92 29.13 -19.75
C VAL A 451 28.33 28.36 -21.01
N MET A 452 27.88 27.11 -21.12
CA MET A 452 28.11 26.28 -22.29
C MET A 452 26.81 25.69 -22.85
N TRP A 453 26.84 25.34 -24.14
CA TRP A 453 25.75 24.63 -24.80
C TRP A 453 25.43 23.30 -24.10
N TRP A 454 24.15 23.00 -23.94
CA TRP A 454 23.71 21.70 -23.42
C TRP A 454 23.61 20.66 -24.55
N PRO A 455 23.72 19.35 -24.22
CA PRO A 455 23.58 18.28 -25.22
C PRO A 455 22.24 18.34 -25.97
N GLY A 456 22.31 18.32 -27.30
CA GLY A 456 21.13 18.41 -28.18
C GLY A 456 20.44 19.78 -28.14
N ALA A 457 21.20 20.86 -27.89
CA ALA A 457 20.70 22.21 -28.07
C ALA A 457 20.29 22.45 -29.53
N PRO A 458 19.10 23.05 -29.79
CA PRO A 458 18.70 23.40 -31.14
C PRO A 458 19.69 24.36 -31.82
N GLY A 459 20.02 24.09 -33.08
CA GLY A 459 20.88 24.96 -33.88
C GLY A 459 20.20 26.28 -34.25
N ALA A 460 21.00 27.28 -34.61
CA ALA A 460 20.57 28.65 -34.91
C ALA A 460 19.40 28.69 -35.92
N GLU A 461 19.53 27.96 -37.02
CA GLU A 461 18.52 27.88 -38.08
C GLU A 461 17.15 27.39 -37.60
N HIS A 462 17.14 26.34 -36.78
CA HIS A 462 15.91 25.83 -36.18
C HIS A 462 15.27 26.87 -35.24
N THR A 463 16.10 27.55 -34.44
CA THR A 463 15.63 28.53 -33.45
C THR A 463 15.11 29.82 -34.10
N PHE A 464 15.72 30.28 -35.20
CA PHE A 464 15.27 31.48 -35.91
C PHE A 464 13.98 31.22 -36.67
N ALA A 465 13.87 30.08 -37.36
CA ALA A 465 12.60 29.66 -37.96
C ALA A 465 11.50 29.51 -36.89
N TRP A 466 11.86 29.07 -35.68
CA TRP A 466 10.96 29.05 -34.54
C TRP A 466 10.51 30.43 -34.09
N LEU A 467 11.42 31.38 -33.97
CA LEU A 467 11.10 32.74 -33.58
C LEU A 467 10.18 33.42 -34.59
N GLN A 468 10.41 33.23 -35.90
CA GLN A 468 9.51 33.72 -36.96
C GLN A 468 8.08 33.16 -36.80
N GLU A 469 7.95 31.85 -36.54
CA GLU A 469 6.64 31.22 -36.31
C GLU A 469 5.97 31.76 -35.04
N GLN A 470 6.73 31.95 -33.95
CA GLN A 470 6.19 32.51 -32.71
C GLN A 470 5.73 33.96 -32.90
N ALA A 471 6.48 34.76 -33.66
CA ALA A 471 6.10 36.13 -33.99
C ALA A 471 4.78 36.19 -34.77
N ALA A 472 4.64 35.34 -35.80
CA ALA A 472 3.42 35.27 -36.60
C ALA A 472 2.20 34.79 -35.80
N ARG A 473 2.41 33.95 -34.78
CA ARG A 473 1.35 33.42 -33.89
C ARG A 473 1.25 34.14 -32.56
N ARG A 474 1.89 35.31 -32.42
CA ARG A 474 1.96 36.07 -31.17
C ARG A 474 0.61 36.22 -30.45
N PRO A 475 -0.52 36.51 -31.12
CA PRO A 475 -1.83 36.62 -30.45
C PRO A 475 -2.32 35.34 -29.78
N LEU A 476 -1.84 34.17 -30.21
CA LEU A 476 -2.24 32.86 -29.70
C LEU A 476 -1.34 32.37 -28.55
N LEU A 477 -0.26 33.09 -28.23
CA LEU A 477 0.70 32.71 -27.21
C LEU A 477 0.21 33.09 -25.81
N HIS A 478 0.61 32.30 -24.81
CA HIS A 478 0.40 32.65 -23.41
C HIS A 478 1.06 34.01 -23.08
N PRO A 479 0.51 34.87 -22.19
CA PRO A 479 1.08 36.20 -21.91
C PRO A 479 2.57 36.20 -21.51
N GLY A 480 3.01 35.16 -20.77
CA GLY A 480 4.42 34.97 -20.46
C GLY A 480 5.29 34.63 -21.69
N GLN A 481 4.77 33.85 -22.64
CA GLN A 481 5.46 33.55 -23.89
C GLN A 481 5.54 34.78 -24.80
N GLN A 482 4.49 35.60 -24.84
CA GLN A 482 4.49 36.87 -25.59
C GLN A 482 5.66 37.76 -25.13
N ARG A 483 5.77 37.99 -23.81
CA ARG A 483 6.87 38.76 -23.21
C ARG A 483 8.26 38.22 -23.58
N LEU A 484 8.45 36.90 -23.49
CA LEU A 484 9.72 36.26 -23.83
C LEU A 484 10.05 36.37 -25.33
N VAL A 485 9.04 36.27 -26.21
CA VAL A 485 9.24 36.45 -27.66
C VAL A 485 9.57 37.90 -27.97
N ASP A 486 8.86 38.85 -27.36
CA ASP A 486 9.07 40.29 -27.55
C ASP A 486 10.47 40.74 -27.11
N GLU A 487 11.09 40.06 -26.13
CA GLU A 487 12.50 40.27 -25.76
C GLU A 487 13.45 39.98 -26.93
N LEU A 488 13.14 38.99 -27.77
CA LEU A 488 14.02 38.53 -28.85
C LEU A 488 13.79 39.25 -30.18
N LEU A 489 12.58 39.77 -30.44
CA LEU A 489 12.23 40.36 -31.74
C LEU A 489 13.11 41.56 -32.14
N PRO A 490 13.43 42.53 -31.25
CA PRO A 490 14.29 43.67 -31.60
C PRO A 490 15.71 43.24 -31.97
N VAL A 491 16.24 42.22 -31.28
CA VAL A 491 17.59 41.69 -31.49
C VAL A 491 17.66 40.87 -32.78
N ALA A 492 16.60 40.14 -33.10
CA ALA A 492 16.55 39.28 -34.29
C ALA A 492 16.40 40.04 -35.60
N GLY A 493 15.73 41.21 -35.60
CA GLY A 493 15.61 42.16 -36.71
C GLY A 493 15.69 41.55 -38.13
N PRO A 494 16.80 41.75 -38.88
CA PRO A 494 16.94 41.28 -40.27
C PRO A 494 16.91 39.76 -40.46
N LEU A 495 17.23 38.97 -39.42
CA LEU A 495 17.30 37.50 -39.46
C LEU A 495 15.92 36.84 -39.54
N LEU A 496 14.86 37.61 -39.25
CA LEU A 496 13.47 37.14 -39.36
C LEU A 496 12.90 37.28 -40.77
N LYS A 497 13.60 37.95 -41.70
CA LYS A 497 13.19 38.01 -43.11
C LYS A 497 13.60 36.71 -43.81
N TRP A 498 12.63 36.03 -44.42
CA TRP A 498 12.90 34.83 -45.21
C TRP A 498 13.81 35.17 -46.40
N ARG A 499 14.89 34.40 -46.57
CA ARG A 499 15.81 34.48 -47.71
C ARG A 499 15.85 33.13 -48.43
N PRO A 500 15.84 33.10 -49.78
CA PRO A 500 16.05 31.88 -50.54
C PRO A 500 17.38 31.24 -50.14
N ARG A 501 17.40 29.92 -49.91
CA ARG A 501 18.62 29.17 -49.58
C ARG A 501 19.34 28.67 -50.82
N ILE A 502 18.60 28.46 -51.90
CA ILE A 502 19.11 27.96 -53.17
C ILE A 502 19.60 29.17 -53.97
N SER A 503 20.91 29.24 -54.20
CA SER A 503 21.50 30.27 -55.05
C SER A 503 20.96 30.20 -56.48
N ASP A 504 21.00 31.31 -57.22
CA ASP A 504 20.56 31.31 -58.63
C ASP A 504 21.39 30.35 -59.48
N THR A 505 22.69 30.22 -59.19
CA THR A 505 23.61 29.27 -59.82
C THR A 505 23.23 27.82 -59.48
N ALA A 506 22.97 27.51 -58.22
CA ALA A 506 22.50 26.17 -57.84
C ALA A 506 21.13 25.85 -58.47
N TRP A 507 20.23 26.83 -58.55
CA TRP A 507 18.94 26.66 -59.20
C TRP A 507 19.08 26.36 -60.70
N GLN A 508 20.01 27.01 -61.41
CA GLN A 508 20.29 26.71 -62.83
C GLN A 508 20.75 25.26 -63.03
N THR A 509 21.52 24.70 -62.09
CA THR A 509 21.93 23.29 -62.13
C THR A 509 20.79 22.32 -61.78
N LEU A 510 19.91 22.70 -60.86
CA LEU A 510 18.85 21.83 -60.33
C LEU A 510 17.58 21.83 -61.17
N SER A 511 17.23 22.96 -61.79
CA SER A 511 15.99 23.11 -62.56
C SER A 511 15.81 22.07 -63.67
N PRO A 512 16.86 21.64 -64.42
CA PRO A 512 16.73 20.60 -65.44
C PRO A 512 16.51 19.18 -64.90
N LEU A 513 16.83 18.93 -63.62
CA LEU A 513 16.67 17.62 -62.97
C LEU A 513 15.25 17.39 -62.46
N LEU A 514 14.42 18.43 -62.40
CA LEU A 514 13.05 18.33 -61.93
C LEU A 514 12.14 17.80 -63.04
N PRO A 515 11.16 16.92 -62.73
CA PRO A 515 10.27 16.34 -63.73
C PRO A 515 9.44 17.40 -64.44
N ALA A 516 9.24 17.20 -65.75
CA ALA A 516 8.56 18.16 -66.62
C ALA A 516 7.15 18.55 -66.12
N ARG A 517 6.81 19.83 -66.31
CA ARG A 517 5.55 20.43 -65.85
C ARG A 517 4.34 19.74 -66.49
N THR A 518 3.48 19.14 -65.67
CA THR A 518 2.13 18.74 -66.09
C THR A 518 1.19 19.96 -65.95
N HIS A 519 0.87 20.58 -67.10
CA HIS A 519 -0.08 21.67 -67.39
C HIS A 519 0.41 23.14 -67.46
N THR A 520 0.08 23.70 -68.62
CA THR A 520 0.15 25.08 -69.11
C THR A 520 -1.05 25.89 -68.62
N GLY A 521 -0.81 26.98 -67.91
CA GLY A 521 -1.86 27.93 -67.52
C GLY A 521 -1.30 29.13 -66.75
N GLY A 522 -1.26 30.28 -67.44
CA GLY A 522 -1.29 31.66 -66.91
C GLY A 522 -0.57 32.02 -65.61
N HIS A 523 0.52 32.76 -65.77
CA HIS A 523 1.21 33.65 -64.81
C HIS A 523 2.12 33.08 -63.69
N ARG A 524 3.41 33.43 -63.88
CA ARG A 524 4.62 33.38 -63.03
C ARG A 524 5.34 32.02 -62.83
N PRO A 525 6.64 31.91 -63.22
CA PRO A 525 7.47 30.71 -63.09
C PRO A 525 7.95 30.42 -61.65
N ARG A 526 7.08 30.55 -60.64
CA ARG A 526 7.49 30.56 -59.22
C ARG A 526 7.32 29.24 -58.45
N CYS A 527 6.62 28.23 -58.97
CA CYS A 527 6.19 27.10 -58.13
C CYS A 527 7.28 26.05 -57.81
N GLU A 528 8.13 25.63 -58.74
CA GLU A 528 9.06 24.51 -58.50
C GLU A 528 10.25 24.89 -57.62
N ARG A 529 10.86 26.05 -57.88
CA ARG A 529 11.90 26.61 -57.00
C ARG A 529 11.37 26.80 -55.60
N GLN A 530 10.16 27.36 -55.47
CA GLN A 530 9.54 27.62 -54.17
C GLN A 530 9.20 26.32 -53.44
N ILE A 531 8.75 25.26 -54.14
CA ILE A 531 8.54 23.94 -53.53
C ILE A 531 9.87 23.31 -53.12
N LEU A 532 10.92 23.41 -53.93
CA LEU A 532 12.23 22.90 -53.57
C LEU A 532 12.81 23.64 -52.35
N GLU A 533 12.69 24.96 -52.34
CA GLU A 533 13.00 25.81 -51.16
C GLU A 533 12.19 25.39 -49.93
N ALA A 534 10.91 25.03 -50.09
CA ALA A 534 10.10 24.51 -48.99
C ALA A 534 10.62 23.17 -48.46
N ILE A 535 11.01 22.26 -49.34
CA ILE A 535 11.60 20.96 -48.99
C ILE A 535 12.93 21.16 -48.26
N VAL A 536 13.81 21.99 -48.81
CA VAL A 536 15.10 22.33 -48.21
C VAL A 536 14.90 23.01 -46.85
N HIS A 537 13.95 23.93 -46.73
CA HIS A 537 13.62 24.57 -45.45
C HIS A 537 13.23 23.53 -44.39
N VAL A 538 12.38 22.56 -44.73
CA VAL A 538 11.97 21.49 -43.82
C VAL A 538 13.15 20.60 -43.42
N ALA A 539 14.01 20.22 -44.37
CA ALA A 539 15.20 19.40 -44.12
C ALA A 539 16.22 20.11 -43.21
N VAL A 540 16.49 21.39 -43.48
CA VAL A 540 17.46 22.21 -42.72
C VAL A 540 16.96 22.51 -41.30
N THR A 541 15.67 22.84 -41.17
CA THR A 541 15.10 23.24 -39.87
C THR A 541 14.58 22.07 -39.05
N GLY A 542 14.38 20.89 -39.64
CA GLY A 542 13.80 19.71 -38.97
C GLY A 542 12.36 19.92 -38.48
N ARG A 543 11.63 20.89 -39.04
CA ARG A 543 10.27 21.25 -38.62
C ARG A 543 9.21 20.38 -39.31
N SER A 544 8.06 20.21 -38.67
CA SER A 544 6.91 19.56 -39.31
C SER A 544 6.40 20.37 -40.50
N TRP A 545 6.04 19.69 -41.59
CA TRP A 545 5.39 20.27 -42.77
C TRP A 545 4.24 21.24 -42.43
N ARG A 546 3.43 20.96 -41.41
CA ARG A 546 2.30 21.82 -41.01
C ARG A 546 2.73 23.22 -40.50
N ARG A 547 4.02 23.43 -40.26
CA ARG A 547 4.62 24.68 -39.77
C ARG A 547 5.45 25.39 -40.83
N LEU A 548 5.28 25.02 -42.10
CA LEU A 548 5.94 25.70 -43.22
C LEU A 548 5.52 27.18 -43.27
N PRO A 549 6.47 28.12 -43.43
CA PRO A 549 6.16 29.53 -43.68
C PRO A 549 5.26 29.73 -44.90
N SER A 550 4.23 30.56 -44.80
CA SER A 550 3.30 30.83 -45.91
C SER A 550 3.98 31.46 -47.15
N VAL A 551 5.11 32.14 -46.96
CA VAL A 551 5.95 32.67 -48.06
C VAL A 551 6.49 31.56 -48.98
N LEU A 552 6.61 30.33 -48.49
CA LEU A 552 7.03 29.15 -49.25
C LEU A 552 5.85 28.40 -49.91
N GLY A 553 4.62 28.88 -49.72
CA GLY A 553 3.42 28.30 -50.30
C GLY A 553 2.69 27.32 -49.37
N ASP A 554 1.65 26.67 -49.92
CA ASP A 554 0.81 25.73 -49.18
C ASP A 554 1.58 24.44 -48.85
N PHE A 555 1.60 24.06 -47.56
CA PHE A 555 2.34 22.89 -47.10
C PHE A 555 1.81 21.57 -47.66
N ILE A 556 0.51 21.46 -47.96
CA ILE A 556 -0.10 20.25 -48.55
C ILE A 556 0.45 20.05 -49.95
N VAL A 557 0.54 21.13 -50.73
CA VAL A 557 1.09 21.12 -52.10
C VAL A 557 2.57 20.73 -52.05
N CYS A 558 3.35 21.36 -51.17
CA CYS A 558 4.78 21.06 -51.04
C CYS A 558 5.04 19.63 -50.56
N ARG A 559 4.27 19.13 -49.57
CA ARG A 559 4.42 17.77 -49.04
C ARG A 559 4.02 16.70 -50.06
N ARG A 560 2.94 16.89 -50.82
CA ARG A 560 2.58 15.96 -51.91
C ARG A 560 3.68 15.89 -52.95
N ARG A 561 4.26 17.04 -53.30
CA ARG A 561 5.37 17.11 -54.27
C ARG A 561 6.63 16.43 -53.72
N PHE A 562 6.97 16.66 -52.45
CA PHE A 562 8.05 15.97 -51.75
C PHE A 562 7.92 14.44 -51.85
N LEU A 563 6.75 13.89 -51.50
CA LEU A 563 6.52 12.45 -51.54
C LEU A 563 6.67 11.89 -52.96
N ARG A 564 6.15 12.60 -53.96
CA ARG A 564 6.31 12.21 -55.37
C ARG A 564 7.78 12.22 -55.79
N TRP A 565 8.49 13.32 -55.52
CA TRP A 565 9.90 13.49 -55.86
C TRP A 565 10.84 12.56 -55.08
N GLN A 566 10.40 12.05 -53.93
CA GLN A 566 11.10 11.01 -53.20
C GLN A 566 10.92 9.64 -53.88
N GLN A 567 9.69 9.31 -54.29
CA GLN A 567 9.34 8.05 -54.94
C GLN A 567 9.94 7.90 -56.34
N ASP A 568 9.95 8.97 -57.13
CA ASP A 568 10.48 8.98 -58.51
C ASP A 568 12.01 9.17 -58.57
N GLY A 569 12.68 9.32 -57.43
CA GLY A 569 14.13 9.48 -57.33
C GLY A 569 14.66 10.89 -57.62
N THR A 570 13.79 11.86 -57.96
CA THR A 570 14.19 13.26 -58.23
C THR A 570 15.00 13.85 -57.07
N LEU A 571 14.57 13.62 -55.82
CA LEU A 571 15.28 14.14 -54.65
C LEU A 571 16.67 13.53 -54.45
N HIS A 572 16.88 12.29 -54.87
CA HIS A 572 18.19 11.65 -54.83
C HIS A 572 19.13 12.27 -55.87
N GLN A 573 18.61 12.60 -57.06
CA GLN A 573 19.37 13.30 -58.10
C GLN A 573 19.74 14.72 -57.67
N VAL A 574 18.80 15.46 -57.06
CA VAL A 574 19.04 16.79 -56.47
C VAL A 574 20.09 16.73 -55.36
N ALA A 575 20.04 15.72 -54.49
CA ALA A 575 21.01 15.54 -53.41
C ALA A 575 22.41 15.14 -53.90
N ALA A 576 22.52 14.53 -55.10
CA ALA A 576 23.78 14.10 -55.72
C ALA A 576 24.37 15.11 -56.72
N ALA A 577 23.62 16.15 -57.10
CA ALA A 577 24.07 17.16 -58.05
C ALA A 577 25.30 17.93 -57.54
N ARG A 578 26.22 18.30 -58.44
CA ARG A 578 27.39 19.11 -58.07
C ARG A 578 27.00 20.59 -57.98
N LEU A 579 26.86 21.10 -56.75
CA LEU A 579 26.48 22.48 -56.47
C LEU A 579 27.68 23.33 -56.02
N PRO A 580 27.59 24.67 -56.11
CA PRO A 580 28.56 25.58 -55.51
C PRO A 580 28.73 25.33 -54.00
N GLU A 581 29.90 25.67 -53.45
CA GLU A 581 30.22 25.47 -52.02
C GLU A 581 29.19 26.13 -51.07
N THR A 582 28.60 27.25 -51.49
CA THR A 582 27.55 27.97 -50.76
C THR A 582 26.30 27.14 -50.50
N ASP A 583 26.02 26.16 -51.37
CA ASP A 583 24.80 25.37 -51.38
C ASP A 583 25.01 23.94 -50.83
N THR A 584 26.27 23.53 -50.65
CA THR A 584 26.63 22.19 -50.17
C THR A 584 26.06 21.90 -48.78
N ARG A 585 25.99 22.91 -47.90
CA ARG A 585 25.51 22.74 -46.53
C ARG A 585 24.05 22.31 -46.47
N TRP A 586 23.16 23.00 -47.19
CA TRP A 586 21.75 22.64 -47.18
C TRP A 586 21.51 21.33 -47.96
N GLN A 587 22.32 21.06 -48.99
CA GLN A 587 22.25 19.81 -49.76
C GLN A 587 22.57 18.58 -48.91
N GLN A 588 23.61 18.65 -48.07
CA GLN A 588 23.95 17.57 -47.12
C GLN A 588 22.83 17.30 -46.13
N GLN A 589 22.16 18.35 -45.63
CA GLN A 589 21.01 18.22 -44.73
C GLN A 589 19.80 17.63 -45.44
N LEU A 590 19.55 18.00 -46.69
CA LEU A 590 18.53 17.38 -47.53
C LEU A 590 18.81 15.88 -47.73
N ALA A 591 20.05 15.50 -48.05
CA ALA A 591 20.44 14.10 -48.22
C ALA A 591 20.23 13.29 -46.93
N ALA A 592 20.60 13.85 -45.77
CA ALA A 592 20.37 13.22 -44.48
C ALA A 592 18.87 13.05 -44.16
N TYR A 593 18.07 14.08 -44.48
CA TYR A 593 16.62 14.05 -44.27
C TYR A 593 15.92 13.00 -45.14
N ILE A 594 16.33 12.86 -46.40
CA ILE A 594 15.80 11.82 -47.31
C ILE A 594 16.12 10.42 -46.75
N ARG A 595 17.36 10.18 -46.31
CA ARG A 595 17.78 8.88 -45.73
C ARG A 595 17.03 8.52 -44.46
N ALA A 596 16.69 9.50 -43.62
CA ALA A 596 15.95 9.25 -42.38
C ALA A 596 14.45 8.92 -42.61
N MET A 597 13.95 9.16 -43.83
CA MET A 597 12.54 8.99 -44.22
C MET A 597 12.32 7.85 -45.23
N ALA A 598 13.41 7.18 -45.64
CA ALA A 598 13.41 5.94 -46.41
C ALA A 598 13.45 4.76 -45.43
#